data_AF-A0A8D8IGD8-F1
#
_entry.id   AF-A0A8D8IGD8-F1
#
_cell.length_a   1.000
_cell.length_b   1.000
_cell.length_c   1.000
_cell.angle_alpha   90.00
_cell.angle_beta   90.00
_cell.angle_gamma   90.00
#
_symmetry.space_group_name_H-M   'P 1'
#
loop_
_entity.id
_entity.type
_entity.pdbx_description
1 polymer ?
#
loop_
_entity_poly.entity_id
_entity_poly.type
_entity_poly.pdbx_seq_one_letter_code
_entity_poly.pdbx_strand_id
1 'polypeptide(L)'
;SVYVSFTNNQCSLDYSVSKKQVCCDGYYGNGTDCVPVCRGGCENGRCTGPETCTCNAGYSMVRGRCVPSCVNGCANGSCVAPNQCVCGVGFVKSTAGACVPKCADDCVNGVCNERNECECREGFYFNEKLLEFGVRNNTVCTARCDFECRKGFCTGRNRCQCLEGYELSKSDRFECVPVCDSELVDCSNGECVAPNHCRCSVGFRM
;
A
#
# COMPACT_ATOMS: atom_id res chain seq x y z
N SER A 1 7.12 15.60 -106.36
CA SER A 1 7.40 14.40 -105.57
C SER A 1 8.46 14.70 -104.54
N VAL A 2 8.11 14.70 -103.26
CA VAL A 2 9.07 14.67 -102.15
C VAL A 2 8.64 13.51 -101.28
N TYR A 3 9.45 12.46 -101.25
CA TYR A 3 9.25 11.33 -100.37
C TYR A 3 9.71 11.74 -98.97
N VAL A 4 8.82 11.63 -97.99
CA VAL A 4 9.18 11.70 -96.59
C VAL A 4 8.95 10.32 -96.00
N SER A 5 10.04 9.56 -95.85
CA SER A 5 10.08 8.31 -95.13
C SER A 5 10.28 8.61 -93.64
N PHE A 6 9.28 8.29 -92.82
CA PHE A 6 9.46 8.18 -91.36
C PHE A 6 9.55 6.71 -90.98
N THR A 7 10.71 6.36 -90.46
CA THR A 7 11.09 5.08 -89.89
C THR A 7 10.61 4.94 -88.45
N ASN A 8 10.20 3.72 -88.09
CA ASN A 8 9.98 3.18 -86.74
C ASN A 8 8.85 3.78 -85.87
N ASN A 9 7.70 3.08 -85.88
CA ASN A 9 6.74 3.04 -84.76
C ASN A 9 7.34 2.30 -83.55
N GLN A 10 8.22 2.94 -82.78
CA GLN A 10 8.59 2.43 -81.45
C GLN A 10 7.84 3.20 -80.37
N CYS A 11 6.87 2.53 -79.75
CA CYS A 11 6.28 2.98 -78.49
C CYS A 11 7.18 2.50 -77.34
N SER A 12 7.80 3.44 -76.63
CA SER A 12 8.49 3.15 -75.37
C SER A 12 7.57 3.49 -74.20
N LEU A 13 7.33 2.53 -73.31
CA LEU A 13 6.64 2.78 -72.04
C LEU A 13 7.55 3.61 -71.13
N ASP A 14 7.12 4.83 -70.82
CA ASP A 14 7.75 5.66 -69.79
C ASP A 14 7.16 5.25 -68.44
N TYR A 15 7.85 4.36 -67.72
CA TYR A 15 7.45 3.91 -66.40
C TYR A 15 8.53 4.24 -65.39
N SER A 16 8.12 4.76 -64.24
CA SER A 16 9.00 4.98 -63.10
C SER A 16 8.84 3.83 -62.11
N VAL A 17 9.93 3.11 -61.83
CA VAL A 17 9.95 2.09 -60.78
C VAL A 17 10.20 2.79 -59.46
N SER A 18 9.26 2.67 -58.52
CA SER A 18 9.46 3.09 -57.14
C SER A 18 9.50 1.85 -56.23
N LYS A 19 10.40 1.86 -55.24
CA LYS A 19 10.42 0.82 -54.21
C LYS A 19 9.41 1.18 -53.14
N LYS A 20 8.36 0.39 -53.00
CA LYS A 20 7.41 0.49 -51.88
C LYS A 20 7.88 -0.41 -50.74
N GLN A 21 8.00 0.16 -49.55
CA GLN A 21 8.27 -0.63 -48.34
C GLN A 21 7.02 -1.45 -48.02
N VAL A 22 7.20 -2.76 -47.83
CA VAL A 22 6.15 -3.72 -47.46
C VAL A 22 6.61 -4.46 -46.22
N CYS A 23 5.74 -4.59 -45.24
CA CYS A 23 6.03 -5.34 -44.02
C CYS A 23 5.82 -6.84 -44.24
N CYS A 24 6.63 -7.66 -43.56
CA CYS A 24 6.49 -9.12 -43.57
C CYS A 24 5.17 -9.56 -42.95
N ASP A 25 4.77 -10.81 -43.21
CA ASP A 25 3.58 -11.40 -42.62
C ASP A 25 3.60 -11.32 -41.09
N GLY A 26 2.45 -10.95 -40.51
CA GLY A 26 2.33 -10.72 -39.08
C GLY A 26 2.82 -9.35 -38.59
N TYR A 27 3.14 -8.42 -39.49
CA TYR A 27 3.43 -7.02 -39.18
C TYR A 27 2.52 -6.09 -40.00
N TYR A 28 2.21 -4.92 -39.45
CA TYR A 28 1.50 -3.85 -40.16
C TYR A 28 2.34 -2.57 -40.20
N GLY A 29 2.14 -1.76 -41.23
CA GLY A 29 2.86 -0.49 -41.39
C GLY A 29 2.26 0.60 -40.49
N ASN A 30 3.12 1.23 -39.68
CA ASN A 30 2.81 2.44 -38.93
C ASN A 30 3.86 3.50 -39.28
N GLY A 31 3.57 4.35 -40.28
CA GLY A 31 4.56 5.26 -40.85
C GLY A 31 5.65 4.49 -41.62
N THR A 32 6.91 4.66 -41.22
CA THR A 32 8.07 3.92 -41.78
C THR A 32 8.36 2.60 -41.05
N ASP A 33 7.68 2.36 -39.93
CA ASP A 33 7.95 1.21 -39.06
C ASP A 33 7.00 0.05 -39.35
N CYS A 34 7.53 -1.17 -39.27
CA CYS A 34 6.74 -2.38 -39.28
C CYS A 34 6.50 -2.83 -37.84
N VAL A 35 5.25 -2.76 -37.39
CA VAL A 35 4.84 -3.09 -36.02
C VAL A 35 4.22 -4.49 -36.01
N PRO A 36 4.60 -5.39 -35.07
CA PRO A 36 4.07 -6.74 -35.02
C PRO A 36 2.57 -6.74 -34.68
N VAL A 37 1.86 -7.73 -35.21
CA VAL A 37 0.43 -7.98 -34.99
C VAL A 37 0.26 -9.09 -33.96
N CYS A 38 -0.56 -8.82 -32.95
CA CYS A 38 -1.01 -9.80 -31.95
C CYS A 38 -2.55 -9.79 -31.94
N ARG A 39 -3.21 -10.81 -32.53
CA ARG A 39 -4.67 -10.79 -32.78
C ARG A 39 -5.52 -10.73 -31.50
N GLY A 40 -5.01 -11.30 -30.41
CA GLY A 40 -5.66 -11.27 -29.09
C GLY A 40 -5.27 -10.05 -28.23
N GLY A 41 -4.38 -9.18 -28.73
CA GLY A 41 -3.72 -8.16 -27.93
C GLY A 41 -2.75 -8.75 -26.90
N CYS A 42 -2.02 -7.86 -26.23
CA CYS A 42 -1.12 -8.22 -25.12
C CYS A 42 -1.55 -7.47 -23.87
N GLU A 43 -2.58 -7.97 -23.18
CA GLU A 43 -3.02 -7.39 -21.90
C GLU A 43 -1.84 -7.39 -20.91
N ASN A 44 -1.56 -6.24 -20.28
CA ASN A 44 -0.41 -6.03 -19.39
C ASN A 44 0.96 -6.40 -20.00
N GLY A 45 1.07 -6.29 -21.32
CA GLY A 45 2.30 -6.51 -22.05
C GLY A 45 2.38 -5.67 -23.32
N ARG A 46 3.36 -6.00 -24.15
CA ARG A 46 3.65 -5.36 -25.44
C ARG A 46 3.92 -6.42 -26.49
N CYS A 47 3.38 -6.22 -27.69
CA CYS A 47 3.62 -7.10 -28.82
C CYS A 47 5.04 -6.87 -29.32
N THR A 48 5.92 -7.86 -29.17
CA THR A 48 7.35 -7.77 -29.54
C THR A 48 7.72 -8.63 -30.75
N GLY A 49 6.77 -9.45 -31.22
CA GLY A 49 6.85 -10.21 -32.46
C GLY A 49 5.45 -10.69 -32.86
N PRO A 50 5.27 -11.26 -34.06
CA PRO A 50 3.98 -11.78 -34.52
C PRO A 50 3.43 -12.78 -33.50
N GLU A 51 2.22 -12.51 -33.02
CA GLU A 51 1.56 -13.29 -31.96
C GLU A 51 2.41 -13.53 -30.69
N THR A 52 3.42 -12.69 -30.45
CA THR A 52 4.38 -12.82 -29.35
C THR A 52 4.31 -11.62 -28.43
N CYS A 53 3.84 -11.85 -27.20
CA CYS A 53 3.72 -10.84 -26.16
C CYS A 53 4.90 -10.90 -25.17
N THR A 54 5.47 -9.74 -24.86
CA THR A 54 6.40 -9.55 -23.74
C THR A 54 5.68 -8.81 -22.61
N CYS A 55 5.69 -9.36 -21.40
CA CYS A 55 5.00 -8.76 -20.26
C CYS A 55 5.67 -7.49 -19.75
N ASN A 56 4.86 -6.59 -19.20
CA ASN A 56 5.34 -5.35 -18.58
C ASN A 56 6.05 -5.65 -17.26
N ALA A 57 6.80 -4.67 -16.74
CA ALA A 57 7.46 -4.80 -15.44
C ALA A 57 6.45 -5.12 -14.34
N GLY A 58 6.77 -6.10 -13.50
CA GLY A 58 5.87 -6.59 -12.45
C GLY A 58 4.77 -7.54 -12.93
N TYR A 59 4.81 -7.99 -14.20
CA TYR A 59 3.93 -9.03 -14.74
C TYR A 59 4.75 -10.22 -15.23
N SER A 60 4.13 -11.39 -15.29
CA SER A 60 4.76 -12.64 -15.72
C SER A 60 3.84 -13.43 -16.64
N MET A 61 4.42 -14.12 -17.61
CA MET A 61 3.67 -14.90 -18.59
C MET A 61 3.13 -16.19 -17.95
N VAL A 62 1.81 -16.31 -17.86
CA VAL A 62 1.13 -17.52 -17.38
C VAL A 62 0.02 -17.88 -18.36
N ARG A 63 0.11 -19.08 -18.96
CA ARG A 63 -0.85 -19.58 -19.97
C ARG A 63 -1.11 -18.59 -21.12
N GLY A 64 -0.06 -17.93 -21.60
CA GLY A 64 -0.16 -16.98 -22.72
C GLY A 64 -0.72 -15.61 -22.36
N ARG A 65 -0.91 -15.29 -21.07
CA ARG A 65 -1.34 -13.97 -20.59
C ARG A 65 -0.33 -13.41 -19.60
N CYS A 66 -0.17 -12.09 -19.59
CA CYS A 66 0.65 -11.42 -18.59
C CYS A 66 -0.17 -11.20 -17.33
N VAL A 67 0.09 -12.01 -16.32
CA VAL A 67 -0.56 -11.91 -15.01
C VAL A 67 0.32 -11.11 -14.04
N PRO A 68 -0.26 -10.39 -13.07
CA PRO A 68 0.52 -9.64 -12.10
C PRO A 68 1.43 -10.54 -11.27
N SER A 69 2.63 -10.04 -10.97
CA SER A 69 3.63 -10.72 -10.15
C SER A 69 3.67 -10.11 -8.75
N CYS A 70 3.59 -10.96 -7.73
CA CYS A 70 3.71 -10.59 -6.33
C CYS A 70 4.91 -11.35 -5.73
N VAL A 71 5.98 -10.65 -5.35
CA VAL A 71 7.29 -11.25 -4.98
C VAL A 71 7.16 -12.26 -3.83
N ASN A 72 6.32 -11.97 -2.84
CA ASN A 72 6.08 -12.86 -1.70
C ASN A 72 4.82 -13.73 -1.85
N GLY A 73 4.21 -13.71 -3.03
CA GLY A 73 2.87 -14.27 -3.26
C GLY A 73 1.78 -13.52 -2.49
N CYS A 74 0.54 -14.02 -2.61
CA CYS A 74 -0.62 -13.54 -1.86
C CYS A 74 -1.25 -14.73 -1.13
N ALA A 75 -0.72 -15.08 0.05
CA ALA A 75 -1.36 -16.10 0.90
C ALA A 75 -2.81 -15.69 1.22
N ASN A 76 -3.76 -16.60 1.08
CA ASN A 76 -5.20 -16.37 1.29
C ASN A 76 -5.79 -15.18 0.50
N GLY A 77 -5.21 -14.89 -0.66
CA GLY A 77 -5.62 -13.79 -1.52
C GLY A 77 -5.28 -14.03 -2.97
N SER A 78 -5.46 -13.00 -3.78
CA SER A 78 -5.13 -12.99 -5.20
C SER A 78 -4.30 -11.76 -5.54
N CYS A 79 -3.29 -11.95 -6.37
CA CYS A 79 -2.46 -10.88 -6.90
C CYS A 79 -3.25 -10.19 -8.03
N VAL A 80 -3.74 -8.97 -7.78
CA VAL A 80 -4.59 -8.22 -8.74
C VAL A 80 -3.80 -7.18 -9.53
N ALA A 81 -2.63 -6.79 -9.01
CA ALA A 81 -1.68 -5.88 -9.63
C ALA A 81 -0.27 -6.18 -9.07
N PRO A 82 0.80 -5.67 -9.70
CA PRO A 82 2.17 -5.93 -9.25
C PRO A 82 2.35 -5.62 -7.76
N ASN A 83 2.74 -6.62 -6.97
CA ASN A 83 2.87 -6.55 -5.51
C ASN A 83 1.60 -6.07 -4.76
N GLN A 84 0.42 -6.18 -5.36
CA GLN A 84 -0.85 -5.79 -4.75
C GLN A 84 -1.78 -7.00 -4.60
N CYS A 85 -2.00 -7.41 -3.35
CA CYS A 85 -2.90 -8.50 -2.99
C CYS A 85 -4.28 -7.97 -2.60
N VAL A 86 -5.33 -8.63 -3.10
CA VAL A 86 -6.69 -8.56 -2.58
C VAL A 86 -6.96 -9.84 -1.81
N CYS A 87 -7.46 -9.70 -0.60
CA CYS A 87 -7.75 -10.85 0.27
C CYS A 87 -9.00 -11.59 -0.20
N GLY A 88 -8.97 -12.92 -0.08
CA GLY A 88 -10.11 -13.77 -0.39
C GLY A 88 -11.28 -13.55 0.57
N VAL A 89 -12.43 -14.14 0.24
CA VAL A 89 -13.60 -14.13 1.12
C VAL A 89 -13.24 -14.72 2.49
N GLY A 90 -13.61 -14.02 3.56
CA GLY A 90 -13.27 -14.41 4.93
C GLY A 90 -11.88 -13.97 5.40
N PHE A 91 -11.14 -13.18 4.59
CA PHE A 91 -9.83 -12.64 4.97
C PHE A 91 -9.81 -11.11 4.84
N VAL A 92 -8.99 -10.46 5.66
CA VAL A 92 -8.76 -9.01 5.65
C VAL A 92 -7.26 -8.70 5.66
N LYS A 93 -6.89 -7.53 5.16
CA LYS A 93 -5.50 -7.10 5.09
C LYS A 93 -5.02 -6.66 6.48
N SER A 94 -3.95 -7.27 6.97
CA SER A 94 -3.29 -6.88 8.21
C SER A 94 -2.43 -5.63 8.01
N THR A 95 -1.92 -5.05 9.11
CA THR A 95 -0.97 -3.93 9.08
C THR A 95 0.34 -4.26 8.37
N ALA A 96 0.73 -5.56 8.35
CA ALA A 96 1.89 -6.05 7.59
C ALA A 96 1.56 -6.31 6.11
N GLY A 97 0.32 -6.08 5.67
CA GLY A 97 -0.14 -6.29 4.30
C GLY A 97 -0.53 -7.72 3.94
N ALA A 98 -0.43 -8.67 4.88
CA ALA A 98 -0.84 -10.06 4.71
C ALA A 98 -2.35 -10.24 4.87
N CYS A 99 -2.94 -11.21 4.18
CA CYS A 99 -4.35 -11.56 4.34
C CYS A 99 -4.54 -12.53 5.50
N VAL A 100 -5.16 -12.05 6.57
CA VAL A 100 -5.43 -12.79 7.79
C VAL A 100 -6.93 -13.09 7.91
N PRO A 101 -7.33 -14.15 8.63
CA PRO A 101 -8.74 -14.46 8.81
C PRO A 101 -9.54 -13.27 9.35
N LYS A 102 -10.81 -13.18 8.94
CA LYS A 102 -11.77 -12.20 9.42
C LYS A 102 -12.78 -12.90 10.32
N CYS A 103 -12.98 -12.36 11.52
CA CYS A 103 -14.01 -12.84 12.43
C CYS A 103 -15.41 -12.39 11.95
N ALA A 104 -16.45 -13.11 12.38
CA ALA A 104 -17.84 -12.74 12.20
C ALA A 104 -18.14 -11.42 12.91
N ASP A 105 -17.61 -11.25 14.12
CA ASP A 105 -17.63 -10.02 14.90
C ASP A 105 -16.31 -9.24 14.74
N ASP A 106 -16.35 -7.93 14.96
CA ASP A 106 -15.15 -7.10 14.90
C ASP A 106 -14.18 -7.43 16.04
N CYS A 107 -12.90 -7.61 15.71
CA CYS A 107 -11.83 -7.96 16.64
C CYS A 107 -10.88 -6.77 16.83
N VAL A 108 -11.17 -5.92 17.82
CA VAL A 108 -10.46 -4.67 18.10
C VAL A 108 -9.18 -4.96 18.90
N ASN A 109 -8.04 -4.47 18.41
CA ASN A 109 -6.68 -4.73 18.94
C ASN A 109 -6.30 -6.23 19.01
N GLY A 110 -6.95 -7.07 18.22
CA GLY A 110 -6.64 -8.48 18.08
C GLY A 110 -6.35 -8.90 16.64
N VAL A 111 -6.26 -10.20 16.45
CA VAL A 111 -6.23 -10.91 15.16
C VAL A 111 -7.21 -12.07 15.26
N CYS A 112 -7.98 -12.31 14.20
CA CYS A 112 -8.89 -13.44 14.17
C CYS A 112 -8.14 -14.73 13.81
N ASN A 113 -8.45 -15.82 14.51
CA ASN A 113 -7.96 -17.14 14.16
C ASN A 113 -8.95 -17.91 13.27
N GLU A 114 -8.55 -19.09 12.79
CA GLU A 114 -9.37 -19.94 11.91
C GLU A 114 -10.66 -20.47 12.57
N ARG A 115 -10.76 -20.42 13.90
CA ARG A 115 -11.92 -20.86 14.68
C ARG A 115 -12.91 -19.74 14.96
N ASN A 116 -12.74 -18.57 14.33
CA ASN A 116 -13.55 -17.38 14.57
C ASN A 116 -13.40 -16.83 16.00
N GLU A 117 -12.22 -16.99 16.62
CA GLU A 117 -11.89 -16.45 17.93
C GLU A 117 -10.93 -15.27 17.78
N CYS A 118 -11.16 -14.20 18.56
CA CYS A 118 -10.30 -13.03 18.58
C CYS A 118 -9.12 -13.25 19.53
N GLU A 119 -7.91 -13.32 18.98
CA GLU A 119 -6.67 -13.42 19.72
C GLU A 119 -6.06 -12.03 19.91
N CYS A 120 -5.90 -11.60 21.16
CA CYS A 120 -5.36 -10.28 21.45
C CYS A 120 -3.90 -10.16 21.01
N ARG A 121 -3.55 -8.99 20.46
CA ARG A 121 -2.16 -8.68 20.11
C ARG A 121 -1.31 -8.55 21.38
N GLU A 122 0.00 -8.64 21.20
CA GLU A 122 0.96 -8.50 22.29
C GLU A 122 0.72 -7.21 23.11
N GLY A 123 0.63 -7.34 24.43
CA GLY A 123 0.38 -6.23 25.35
C GLY A 123 -1.09 -5.82 25.51
N PHE A 124 -2.00 -6.45 24.77
CA PHE A 124 -3.45 -6.34 24.94
C PHE A 124 -4.02 -7.63 25.52
N TYR A 125 -5.10 -7.49 26.28
CA TYR A 125 -5.74 -8.59 26.97
C TYR A 125 -7.25 -8.42 26.89
N PHE A 126 -7.96 -9.55 26.95
CA PHE A 126 -9.39 -9.50 27.08
C PHE A 126 -9.78 -8.89 28.44
N ASN A 127 -10.76 -7.99 28.43
CA ASN A 127 -11.29 -7.40 29.65
C ASN A 127 -12.53 -8.19 30.08
N GLU A 128 -12.38 -9.01 31.12
CA GLU A 128 -13.45 -9.84 31.67
C GLU A 128 -14.68 -9.01 32.10
N LYS A 129 -14.50 -7.75 32.48
CA LYS A 129 -15.64 -6.86 32.83
C LYS A 129 -16.53 -6.54 31.64
N LEU A 130 -16.05 -6.69 30.40
CA LEU A 130 -16.89 -6.52 29.21
C LEU A 130 -17.95 -7.63 29.09
N LEU A 131 -17.72 -8.78 29.72
CA LEU A 131 -18.71 -9.86 29.81
C LEU A 131 -19.94 -9.43 30.61
N GLU A 132 -19.77 -8.58 31.63
CA GLU A 132 -20.87 -8.01 32.43
C GLU A 132 -21.79 -7.12 31.59
N PHE A 133 -21.26 -6.50 30.52
CA PHE A 133 -22.01 -5.68 29.57
C PHE A 133 -22.57 -6.48 28.38
N GLY A 134 -22.45 -7.81 28.40
CA GLY A 134 -22.97 -8.67 27.35
C GLY A 134 -22.11 -8.73 26.07
N VAL A 135 -20.88 -8.22 26.11
CA VAL A 135 -19.91 -8.38 25.01
C VAL A 135 -19.38 -9.81 25.06
N ARG A 136 -19.91 -10.67 24.18
CA ARG A 136 -19.48 -12.07 24.04
C ARG A 136 -18.37 -12.17 22.98
N ASN A 137 -17.54 -13.21 23.06
CA ASN A 137 -16.50 -13.59 22.09
C ASN A 137 -15.18 -12.81 22.09
N ASN A 138 -14.69 -12.32 23.24
CA ASN A 138 -13.36 -11.71 23.36
C ASN A 138 -13.02 -10.66 22.28
N THR A 139 -14.03 -9.97 21.73
CA THR A 139 -13.94 -9.14 20.53
C THR A 139 -13.17 -7.85 20.75
N VAL A 140 -13.07 -7.39 22.01
CA VAL A 140 -12.39 -6.16 22.36
C VAL A 140 -11.22 -6.47 23.29
N CYS A 141 -10.01 -6.28 22.76
CA CYS A 141 -8.78 -6.39 23.51
C CYS A 141 -8.36 -4.99 24.01
N THR A 142 -8.16 -4.86 25.31
CA THR A 142 -7.74 -3.60 25.94
C THR A 142 -6.34 -3.72 26.49
N ALA A 143 -5.59 -2.61 26.49
CA ALA A 143 -4.32 -2.54 27.18
C ALA A 143 -4.52 -2.75 28.69
N ARG A 144 -3.54 -3.35 29.36
CA ARG A 144 -3.55 -3.57 30.81
C ARG A 144 -2.34 -2.92 31.45
N CYS A 145 -2.60 -2.07 32.43
CA CYS A 145 -1.60 -1.49 33.30
C CYS A 145 -1.91 -1.89 34.74
N ASP A 146 -0.89 -2.27 35.51
CA ASP A 146 -1.02 -2.65 36.92
C ASP A 146 -1.42 -1.43 37.78
N PHE A 147 -1.01 -0.24 37.35
CA PHE A 147 -1.40 1.05 37.91
C PHE A 147 -1.91 1.98 36.82
N GLU A 148 -2.74 2.94 37.20
CA GLU A 148 -3.29 3.93 36.26
C GLU A 148 -2.20 4.88 35.75
N CYS A 149 -2.24 5.17 34.46
CA CYS A 149 -1.36 6.16 33.84
C CYS A 149 -1.84 7.58 34.21
N ARG A 150 -1.22 8.21 35.22
CA ARG A 150 -1.53 9.57 35.64
C ARG A 150 -1.16 10.54 34.51
N LYS A 151 -2.13 11.33 34.02
CA LYS A 151 -1.99 12.24 32.86
C LYS A 151 -1.57 11.53 31.56
N GLY A 152 -2.04 10.30 31.39
CA GLY A 152 -1.85 9.50 30.18
C GLY A 152 -2.91 8.42 30.04
N PHE A 153 -2.70 7.53 29.08
CA PHE A 153 -3.54 6.35 28.86
C PHE A 153 -2.67 5.11 28.64
N CYS A 154 -3.22 3.96 29.02
CA CYS A 154 -2.53 2.68 28.87
C CYS A 154 -2.59 2.22 27.41
N THR A 155 -1.45 1.91 26.81
CA THR A 155 -1.33 1.49 25.40
C THR A 155 -0.70 0.11 25.23
N GLY A 156 -0.40 -0.56 26.33
CA GLY A 156 0.12 -1.92 26.36
C GLY A 156 0.40 -2.34 27.79
N ARG A 157 1.08 -3.49 27.98
CA ARG A 157 1.43 -3.99 29.31
C ARG A 157 2.30 -3.00 30.09
N ASN A 158 1.72 -2.34 31.09
CA ASN A 158 2.38 -1.31 31.90
C ASN A 158 3.00 -0.18 31.07
N ARG A 159 2.49 0.08 29.86
CA ARG A 159 3.01 1.11 28.96
C ARG A 159 2.05 2.27 28.92
N CYS A 160 2.46 3.39 29.48
CA CYS A 160 1.71 4.64 29.45
C CYS A 160 2.13 5.47 28.23
N GLN A 161 1.13 5.97 27.51
CA GLN A 161 1.31 7.07 26.57
C GLN A 161 0.78 8.33 27.25
N CYS A 162 1.63 9.34 27.34
CA CYS A 162 1.29 10.60 27.98
C CYS A 162 0.38 11.44 27.08
N LEU A 163 -0.43 12.30 27.71
CA LEU A 163 -1.20 13.31 26.99
C LEU A 163 -0.27 14.31 26.32
N GLU A 164 -0.79 15.05 25.34
CA GLU A 164 -0.02 16.09 24.65
C GLU A 164 0.53 17.13 25.65
N GLY A 165 1.82 17.48 25.50
CA GLY A 165 2.53 18.36 26.42
C GLY A 165 2.97 17.70 27.74
N TYR A 166 2.83 16.39 27.88
CA TYR A 166 3.36 15.61 29.00
C TYR A 166 4.38 14.57 28.51
N GLU A 167 5.37 14.25 29.35
CA GLU A 167 6.38 13.22 29.09
C GLU A 167 6.43 12.19 30.23
N LEU A 168 7.01 11.02 29.97
CA LEU A 168 7.10 9.95 30.96
C LEU A 168 8.05 10.36 32.10
N SER A 169 7.60 10.22 33.35
CA SER A 169 8.43 10.46 34.52
C SER A 169 9.63 9.52 34.54
N LYS A 170 10.80 10.04 34.92
CA LYS A 170 12.03 9.26 35.10
C LYS A 170 11.98 8.33 36.30
N SER A 171 11.07 8.58 37.24
CA SER A 171 10.97 7.85 38.51
C SER A 171 9.79 6.88 38.56
N ASP A 172 8.70 7.20 37.87
CA ASP A 172 7.49 6.38 37.83
C ASP A 172 6.98 6.23 36.40
N ARG A 173 7.03 5.01 35.86
CA ARG A 173 6.55 4.69 34.51
C ARG A 173 5.03 4.81 34.34
N PHE A 174 4.28 5.03 35.41
CA PHE A 174 2.84 5.28 35.39
C PHE A 174 2.50 6.76 35.61
N GLU A 175 3.51 7.63 35.68
CA GLU A 175 3.33 9.07 35.86
C GLU A 175 3.84 9.82 34.64
N CYS A 176 2.98 10.68 34.09
CA CYS A 176 3.37 11.62 33.05
C CYS A 176 3.49 13.02 33.65
N VAL A 177 4.67 13.63 33.51
CA VAL A 177 4.99 14.96 34.02
C VAL A 177 4.84 16.02 32.92
N PRO A 178 4.39 17.23 33.24
CA PRO A 178 4.21 18.27 32.23
C PRO A 178 5.55 18.74 31.66
N VAL A 179 5.55 19.07 30.37
CA VAL A 179 6.69 19.66 29.66
C VAL A 179 6.49 21.16 29.60
N CYS A 180 7.50 21.90 30.05
CA CYS A 180 7.58 23.35 29.88
C CYS A 180 8.75 23.66 28.96
N ASP A 181 8.43 24.15 27.77
CA ASP A 181 9.41 24.56 26.78
C ASP A 181 10.03 25.90 27.20
N SER A 182 11.35 25.93 27.38
CA SER A 182 12.10 27.12 27.77
C SER A 182 12.06 28.25 26.74
N GLU A 183 11.72 27.97 25.49
CA GLU A 183 11.51 29.00 24.47
C GLU A 183 10.16 29.71 24.63
N LEU A 184 9.18 29.03 25.25
CA LEU A 184 7.84 29.55 25.46
C LEU A 184 7.62 30.10 26.87
N VAL A 185 8.19 29.44 27.89
CA VAL A 185 8.00 29.81 29.28
C VAL A 185 9.26 29.53 30.13
N ASP A 186 9.67 30.51 30.93
CA ASP A 186 10.77 30.35 31.88
C ASP A 186 10.23 29.92 33.26
N CYS A 187 10.33 28.62 33.55
CA CYS A 187 9.98 28.08 34.87
C CYS A 187 11.17 28.07 35.87
N SER A 188 12.28 28.78 35.62
CA SER A 188 13.49 28.68 36.48
C SER A 188 13.23 29.03 37.96
N ASN A 189 12.25 29.89 38.25
CA ASN A 189 11.86 30.29 39.60
C ASN A 189 10.52 29.68 40.06
N GLY A 190 10.11 28.57 39.45
CA GLY A 190 8.84 27.92 39.73
C GLY A 190 8.85 26.44 39.40
N GLU A 191 7.67 25.84 39.44
CA GLU A 191 7.46 24.43 39.12
C GLU A 191 6.56 24.32 37.89
N CYS A 192 6.92 23.47 36.92
CA CYS A 192 6.05 23.15 35.80
C CYS A 192 4.88 22.28 36.30
N VAL A 193 3.67 22.82 36.33
CA VAL A 193 2.48 22.14 36.89
C VAL A 193 1.49 21.68 35.82
N ALA A 194 1.59 22.25 34.62
CA ALA A 194 0.89 21.84 33.42
C ALA A 194 1.73 22.22 32.17
N PRO A 195 1.40 21.74 30.97
CA PRO A 195 2.19 22.01 29.77
C PRO A 195 2.35 23.52 29.56
N ASN A 196 3.60 23.98 29.48
CA ASN A 196 3.96 25.38 29.38
C ASN A 196 3.33 26.32 30.44
N HIS A 197 3.01 25.79 31.63
CA HIS A 197 2.43 26.55 32.72
C HIS A 197 3.20 26.32 34.02
N CYS A 198 3.88 27.38 34.48
CA CYS A 198 4.64 27.36 35.72
C CYS A 198 3.81 27.91 36.89
N ARG A 199 3.95 27.27 38.05
CA ARG A 199 3.58 27.85 39.33
C ARG A 199 4.81 28.51 39.94
N CYS A 200 4.79 29.84 40.12
CA CYS A 200 5.90 30.56 40.73
C CYS A 200 6.12 30.15 42.19
N SER A 201 7.39 30.10 42.60
CA SER A 201 7.76 29.95 44.01
C SER A 201 7.35 31.20 44.80
N VAL A 202 7.14 31.04 46.11
CA VAL A 202 6.77 32.15 47.00
C VAL A 202 7.78 33.30 46.88
N GLY A 203 7.30 34.51 46.58
CA GLY A 203 8.13 35.70 46.38
C GLY A 203 8.44 36.06 44.92
N PHE A 204 8.08 35.20 43.97
CA PHE A 204 8.21 35.47 42.53
C PHE A 204 6.83 35.71 41.90
N ARG A 205 6.75 36.62 40.93
CA ARG A 205 5.55 36.89 40.12
C ARG A 205 5.86 36.71 38.64
N MET A 206 4.88 36.24 37.87
CA MET A 206 4.92 36.27 36.40
C MET A 206 4.91 37.70 35.86
#